data_AF-A0A7G5CAF2-F1
#
_entry.id   AF-A0A7G5CAF2-F1
#
_cell.length_a   1.000
_cell.length_b   1.000
_cell.length_c   1.000
_cell.angle_alpha   90.00
_cell.angle_beta   90.00
_cell.angle_gamma   90.00
#
_symmetry.space_group_name_H-M   'P 1'
#
loop_
_entity.id
_entity.type
_entity.pdbx_description
1 polymer ?
#
loop_
_entity_poly.entity_id
_entity_poly.type
_entity_poly.pdbx_seq_one_letter_code
_entity_poly.pdbx_strand_id
1 'polypeptide(L)'
;MLLKTFKQLFNKPKIKSSAWDAAGSGRRFFHFQPELGSINNLLSQNLETLRSRSRDMVRKNPYAANIIDTIVSNSIGTGIKPQSKARDGEFRKKVQELWLKWTDEADSNGVSDFYGLQALVCRSMIEGGECFVRLRIRKPEDGLCVPLQLQVLESEHLDNKSNKTLANGNVIRNGIEFNRLGQREAYYLFKEHPGESTFGESVRVPANDVLHIYKPLRPGQIRGEPWLSNILLKLYELDQYDDAELVRKKTAAMFAGFITRLDPEANILGEAQANEQGVALSGLEPGTMQLLDPGEDIKFSEPSDVGGSYEAFMRQQLRAIAIGTGITYEQLTGDLTGVNYSSIRAGLIEFRRRCAMLQHNVIVFQFCRPIWNRWLELAVLCGELSVDEKVVKAAKEEVKWIPQGFDWVDPLKDQQAQQMAVRNGFKSRSEVVSEMGYDVEEIDQEIAEDQKRADSFNLLFDSDVRTQTK
;
A
#
# COMPACT_ATOMS: atom_id res chain seq x y z
N MET A 1 64.80 8.01 29.00
CA MET A 1 63.50 7.32 29.24
C MET A 1 62.44 7.76 28.22
N LEU A 2 62.77 7.80 26.92
CA LEU A 2 61.94 8.47 25.88
C LEU A 2 61.81 7.67 24.56
N LEU A 3 62.21 6.39 24.56
CA LEU A 3 62.21 5.53 23.36
C LEU A 3 61.17 4.40 23.38
N LYS A 4 60.39 4.25 24.47
CA LYS A 4 59.36 3.19 24.59
C LYS A 4 57.98 3.58 24.04
N THR A 5 57.72 4.87 23.78
CA THR A 5 56.38 5.38 23.42
C THR A 5 56.11 5.46 21.91
N PHE A 6 57.13 5.43 21.05
CA PHE A 6 56.91 5.52 19.59
C PHE A 6 56.48 4.19 18.94
N LYS A 7 56.85 3.05 19.54
CA LYS A 7 56.50 1.71 19.00
C LYS A 7 55.02 1.33 19.22
N GLN A 8 54.34 1.92 20.21
CA GLN A 8 52.93 1.66 20.48
C GLN A 8 51.96 2.40 19.52
N LEU A 9 52.40 3.49 18.90
CA LEU A 9 51.59 4.22 17.89
C LEU A 9 51.51 3.50 16.54
N PHE A 10 52.47 2.61 16.22
CA PHE A 10 52.54 1.91 14.92
C PHE A 10 52.27 0.40 14.98
N ASN A 11 52.06 -0.17 16.18
CA ASN A 11 51.58 -1.54 16.31
C ASN A 11 50.06 -1.56 16.09
N LYS A 12 49.63 -1.42 14.83
CA LYS A 12 48.26 -1.80 14.46
C LYS A 12 48.13 -3.29 14.81
N PRO A 13 47.21 -3.71 15.71
CA PRO A 13 46.89 -5.12 15.81
C PRO A 13 46.52 -5.57 14.39
N LYS A 14 47.15 -6.64 13.90
CA LYS A 14 46.73 -7.27 12.65
C LYS A 14 45.30 -7.77 12.89
N ILE A 15 44.32 -6.93 12.58
CA ILE A 15 42.92 -7.31 12.54
C ILE A 15 42.89 -8.48 11.56
N LYS A 16 42.46 -9.67 12.01
CA LYS A 16 42.23 -10.80 11.11
C LYS A 16 41.42 -10.27 9.95
N SER A 17 41.97 -10.32 8.73
CA SER A 17 41.21 -9.98 7.54
C SER A 17 40.05 -10.97 7.48
N SER A 18 38.84 -10.48 7.72
CA SER A 18 37.66 -11.23 7.37
C SER A 18 37.70 -11.46 5.86
N ALA A 19 37.19 -12.60 5.38
CA ALA A 19 37.06 -12.86 3.94
C ALA A 19 36.18 -11.80 3.24
N TRP A 20 35.34 -11.09 4.00
CA TRP A 20 34.60 -9.90 3.57
C TRP A 20 34.82 -8.77 4.57
N ASP A 21 35.23 -7.59 4.09
CA ASP A 21 35.47 -6.41 4.95
C ASP A 21 34.24 -6.04 5.80
N ALA A 22 33.03 -6.29 5.29
CA ALA A 22 31.76 -6.04 5.99
C ALA A 22 31.48 -6.98 7.18
N ALA A 23 32.14 -8.14 7.25
CA ALA A 23 32.06 -9.06 8.39
C ALA A 23 33.19 -8.83 9.41
N GLY A 24 34.03 -7.82 9.18
CA GLY A 24 35.06 -7.42 10.14
C GLY A 24 34.46 -6.78 11.39
N SER A 25 35.06 -7.05 12.56
CA SER A 25 34.65 -6.45 13.84
C SER A 25 35.44 -5.17 14.19
N GLY A 26 35.94 -4.46 13.17
CA GLY A 26 36.72 -3.24 13.36
C GLY A 26 35.89 -2.07 13.94
N ARG A 27 36.56 -0.99 14.37
CA ARG A 27 35.91 0.20 14.96
C ARG A 27 34.76 0.77 14.12
N ARG A 28 34.82 0.63 12.79
CA ARG A 28 33.76 1.08 11.87
C ARG A 28 32.43 0.35 12.08
N PHE A 29 32.44 -0.87 12.61
CA PHE A 29 31.26 -1.69 12.86
C PHE A 29 30.85 -1.75 14.33
N PHE A 30 31.49 -0.97 15.23
CA PHE A 30 31.19 -1.04 16.67
C PHE A 30 29.71 -0.74 16.98
N HIS A 31 29.12 0.25 16.33
CA HIS A 31 27.70 0.59 16.45
C HIS A 31 26.80 -0.10 15.41
N PHE A 32 27.36 -0.93 14.53
CA PHE A 32 26.60 -1.73 13.58
C PHE A 32 26.31 -3.09 14.18
N GLN A 33 25.26 -3.16 15.03
CA GLN A 33 24.84 -4.37 15.75
C GLN A 33 23.54 -4.91 15.11
N PRO A 34 23.62 -5.72 14.04
CA PRO A 34 22.44 -6.27 13.39
C PRO A 34 21.74 -7.31 14.28
N GLU A 35 20.42 -7.30 14.27
CA GLU A 35 19.60 -8.27 14.99
C GLU A 35 19.65 -9.66 14.31
N LEU A 36 19.84 -10.73 15.08
CA LEU A 36 20.07 -12.10 14.57
C LEU A 36 18.79 -12.97 14.55
N GLY A 37 17.67 -12.44 15.04
CA GLY A 37 16.39 -13.17 15.07
C GLY A 37 15.88 -13.63 13.70
N SER A 38 15.17 -14.77 13.70
CA SER A 38 14.38 -15.18 12.53
C SER A 38 13.25 -14.17 12.26
N ILE A 39 12.83 -14.03 11.00
CA ILE A 39 11.77 -13.07 10.63
C ILE A 39 10.49 -13.24 11.45
N ASN A 40 10.11 -14.48 11.77
CA ASN A 40 8.91 -14.76 12.56
C ASN A 40 9.05 -14.30 14.01
N ASN A 41 10.24 -14.38 14.60
CA ASN A 41 10.50 -13.87 15.95
C ASN A 41 10.53 -12.34 15.96
N LEU A 42 11.17 -11.73 14.96
CA LEU A 42 11.22 -10.27 14.82
C LEU A 42 9.83 -9.66 14.68
N LEU A 43 8.99 -10.26 13.83
CA LEU A 43 7.61 -9.82 13.66
C LEU A 43 6.77 -10.11 14.90
N SER A 44 6.90 -11.28 15.55
CA SER A 44 6.15 -11.59 16.78
C SER A 44 6.31 -10.50 17.85
N GLN A 45 7.52 -9.95 17.99
CA GLN A 45 7.84 -8.93 19.00
C GLN A 45 7.45 -7.51 18.58
N ASN A 46 7.55 -7.17 17.28
CA ASN A 46 7.48 -5.78 16.82
C ASN A 46 6.25 -5.45 15.97
N LEU A 47 5.50 -6.44 15.51
CA LEU A 47 4.43 -6.25 14.52
C LEU A 47 3.33 -5.31 15.00
N GLU A 48 2.92 -5.41 16.26
CA GLU A 48 1.89 -4.53 16.85
C GLU A 48 2.32 -3.06 16.81
N THR A 49 3.57 -2.77 17.19
CA THR A 49 4.15 -1.42 17.16
C THR A 49 4.30 -0.90 15.74
N LEU A 50 4.86 -1.71 14.83
CA LEU A 50 5.04 -1.34 13.42
C LEU A 50 3.71 -1.01 12.76
N ARG A 51 2.69 -1.85 12.99
CA ARG A 51 1.35 -1.67 12.44
C ARG A 51 0.67 -0.43 12.99
N SER A 52 0.68 -0.25 14.30
CA SER A 52 0.05 0.92 14.95
C SER A 52 0.66 2.23 14.45
N ARG A 53 1.99 2.28 14.31
CA ARG A 53 2.69 3.45 13.73
C ARG A 53 2.40 3.64 12.25
N SER A 54 2.32 2.57 11.47
CA SER A 54 1.96 2.61 10.05
C SER A 54 0.57 3.22 9.85
N ARG A 55 -0.43 2.69 10.55
CA ARG A 55 -1.81 3.22 10.49
C ARG A 55 -1.89 4.67 10.96
N ASP A 56 -1.18 5.04 12.02
CA ASP A 56 -1.17 6.42 12.51
C ASP A 56 -0.56 7.39 11.50
N MET A 57 0.55 6.99 10.89
CA MET A 57 1.21 7.77 9.85
C MET A 57 0.32 7.93 8.62
N VAL A 58 -0.40 6.88 8.19
CA VAL A 58 -1.37 6.96 7.08
C VAL A 58 -2.53 7.92 7.40
N ARG A 59 -3.00 7.99 8.65
CA ARG A 59 -4.09 8.91 9.03
C ARG A 59 -3.65 10.37 9.10
N LYS A 60 -2.40 10.64 9.46
CA LYS A 60 -1.94 12.00 9.79
C LYS A 60 -1.04 12.62 8.72
N ASN A 61 -0.25 11.81 8.02
CA ASN A 61 0.76 12.29 7.09
C ASN A 61 0.31 12.09 5.62
N PRO A 62 0.23 13.17 4.82
CA PRO A 62 -0.29 13.10 3.45
C PRO A 62 0.59 12.26 2.52
N TYR A 63 1.91 12.24 2.71
CA TYR A 63 2.81 11.43 1.91
C TYR A 63 2.57 9.94 2.15
N ALA A 64 2.38 9.55 3.42
CA ALA A 64 2.07 8.18 3.79
C ALA A 64 0.73 7.71 3.20
N ALA A 65 -0.32 8.54 3.29
CA ALA A 65 -1.61 8.24 2.67
C ALA A 65 -1.47 8.05 1.14
N ASN A 66 -0.80 8.98 0.47
CA ASN A 66 -0.65 8.94 -0.98
C ASN A 66 0.18 7.75 -1.49
N ILE A 67 1.16 7.25 -0.70
CA ILE A 67 1.88 6.02 -1.03
C ILE A 67 0.91 4.84 -1.17
N ILE A 68 0.02 4.68 -0.19
CA ILE A 68 -0.95 3.58 -0.18
C ILE A 68 -1.89 3.73 -1.37
N ASP A 69 -2.46 4.91 -1.56
CA ASP A 69 -3.43 5.19 -2.63
C ASP A 69 -2.81 4.98 -4.01
N THR A 70 -1.57 5.41 -4.22
CA THR A 70 -0.83 5.21 -5.47
C THR A 70 -0.66 3.72 -5.78
N ILE A 71 -0.22 2.92 -4.81
CA ILE A 71 0.01 1.48 -5.03
C ILE A 71 -1.32 0.75 -5.26
N VAL A 72 -2.35 1.06 -4.47
CA VAL A 72 -3.67 0.41 -4.58
C VAL A 72 -4.35 0.77 -5.89
N SER A 73 -4.40 2.05 -6.27
CA SER A 73 -5.03 2.50 -7.53
C SER A 73 -4.37 1.90 -8.76
N ASN A 74 -3.03 1.79 -8.78
CA ASN A 74 -2.31 1.23 -9.92
C ASN A 74 -2.26 -0.30 -9.93
N SER A 75 -2.43 -0.94 -8.78
CA SER A 75 -2.43 -2.41 -8.70
C SER A 75 -3.81 -3.02 -8.82
N ILE A 76 -4.85 -2.38 -8.28
CA ILE A 76 -6.22 -2.89 -8.31
C ILE A 76 -7.06 -2.10 -9.29
N GLY A 77 -7.05 -0.77 -9.17
CA GLY A 77 -7.86 0.12 -10.01
C GLY A 77 -9.35 -0.22 -9.91
N THR A 78 -9.99 -0.50 -11.04
CA THR A 78 -11.39 -0.96 -11.12
C THR A 78 -11.58 -2.46 -10.86
N GLY A 79 -10.53 -3.16 -10.45
CA GLY A 79 -10.54 -4.57 -10.09
C GLY A 79 -9.88 -5.48 -11.11
N ILE A 80 -9.54 -6.68 -10.64
CA ILE A 80 -8.98 -7.77 -11.44
C ILE A 80 -10.11 -8.76 -11.72
N LYS A 81 -10.44 -8.94 -13.01
CA LYS A 81 -11.58 -9.74 -13.45
C LYS A 81 -11.15 -11.16 -13.84
N PRO A 82 -11.91 -12.20 -13.49
CA PRO A 82 -11.70 -13.52 -14.09
C PRO A 82 -12.26 -13.54 -15.50
N GLN A 83 -11.57 -14.25 -16.39
CA GLN A 83 -12.03 -14.61 -17.72
C GLN A 83 -11.90 -16.13 -17.86
N SER A 84 -13.04 -16.82 -17.88
CA SER A 84 -13.08 -18.27 -18.08
C SER A 84 -12.50 -18.65 -19.45
N LYS A 85 -11.68 -19.70 -19.48
CA LYS A 85 -11.14 -20.31 -20.72
C LYS A 85 -11.75 -21.67 -21.01
N ALA A 86 -12.85 -22.01 -20.33
CA ALA A 86 -13.61 -23.23 -20.59
C ALA A 86 -13.98 -23.32 -22.08
N ARG A 87 -13.95 -24.51 -22.67
CA ARG A 87 -14.16 -24.70 -24.13
C ARG A 87 -15.57 -24.35 -24.59
N ASP A 88 -16.57 -24.62 -23.77
CA ASP A 88 -17.98 -24.35 -24.06
C ASP A 88 -18.29 -22.85 -23.90
N GLY A 89 -18.69 -22.20 -25.00
CA GLY A 89 -19.01 -20.78 -25.04
C GLY A 89 -20.27 -20.41 -24.27
N GLU A 90 -21.29 -21.25 -24.28
CA GLU A 90 -22.53 -21.00 -23.53
C GLU A 90 -22.27 -21.08 -22.02
N PHE A 91 -21.44 -22.03 -21.60
CA PHE A 91 -20.98 -22.11 -20.21
C PHE A 91 -20.16 -20.88 -19.81
N ARG A 92 -19.21 -20.42 -20.65
CA ARG A 92 -18.43 -19.20 -20.37
C ARG A 92 -19.34 -18.00 -20.14
N LYS A 93 -20.32 -17.80 -21.02
CA LYS A 93 -21.30 -16.70 -20.92
C LYS A 93 -22.09 -16.76 -19.61
N LYS A 94 -22.67 -17.92 -19.27
CA LYS A 94 -23.42 -18.10 -18.01
C LYS A 94 -22.58 -17.84 -16.77
N VAL A 95 -21.34 -18.34 -16.77
CA VAL A 95 -20.39 -18.11 -15.67
C VAL A 95 -20.11 -16.62 -15.52
N GLN A 96 -19.87 -15.90 -16.62
CA GLN A 96 -19.59 -14.47 -16.59
C GLN A 96 -20.80 -13.66 -16.09
N GLU A 97 -21.99 -13.96 -16.58
CA GLU A 97 -23.25 -13.33 -16.14
C GLU A 97 -23.50 -13.55 -14.64
N LEU A 98 -23.35 -14.78 -14.16
CA LEU A 98 -23.52 -15.11 -12.74
C LEU A 98 -22.44 -14.47 -11.87
N TRP A 99 -21.20 -14.42 -12.36
CA TRP A 99 -20.09 -13.78 -11.65
C TRP A 99 -20.36 -12.28 -11.45
N LEU A 100 -20.74 -11.58 -12.52
CA LEU A 100 -21.08 -10.16 -12.46
C LEU A 100 -22.26 -9.87 -11.53
N LYS A 101 -23.27 -10.75 -11.49
CA LYS A 101 -24.37 -10.61 -10.53
C LYS A 101 -23.88 -10.80 -9.08
N TRP A 102 -23.01 -11.77 -8.85
CA TRP A 102 -22.48 -12.05 -7.51
C TRP A 102 -21.53 -10.96 -7.01
N THR A 103 -20.82 -10.25 -7.88
CA THR A 103 -19.83 -9.26 -7.42
C THR A 103 -20.44 -8.19 -6.52
N ASP A 104 -21.69 -7.78 -6.78
CA ASP A 104 -22.39 -6.77 -5.97
C ASP A 104 -22.90 -7.32 -4.63
N GLU A 105 -23.00 -8.66 -4.51
CA GLU A 105 -23.46 -9.37 -3.31
C GLU A 105 -22.30 -9.86 -2.43
N ALA A 106 -21.05 -9.70 -2.90
CA ALA A 106 -19.88 -10.34 -2.34
C ALA A 106 -19.53 -9.84 -0.92
N ASP A 107 -19.78 -8.58 -0.58
CA ASP A 107 -19.45 -8.02 0.73
C ASP A 107 -20.47 -8.41 1.79
N SER A 108 -19.98 -9.03 2.87
CA SER A 108 -20.81 -9.37 4.02
C SER A 108 -21.36 -8.17 4.79
N ASN A 109 -20.76 -6.98 4.62
CA ASN A 109 -21.20 -5.73 5.23
C ASN A 109 -22.06 -4.88 4.28
N GLY A 110 -22.10 -5.20 2.98
CA GLY A 110 -22.89 -4.46 1.98
C GLY A 110 -22.37 -3.04 1.68
N VAL A 111 -21.08 -2.76 1.90
CA VAL A 111 -20.47 -1.44 1.66
C VAL A 111 -19.77 -1.36 0.31
N SER A 112 -19.21 -2.48 -0.17
CA SER A 112 -18.47 -2.54 -1.44
C SER A 112 -18.88 -3.74 -2.28
N ASP A 113 -18.59 -3.68 -3.57
CA ASP A 113 -18.63 -4.84 -4.45
C ASP A 113 -17.33 -5.66 -4.32
N PHE A 114 -17.25 -6.78 -5.04
CA PHE A 114 -16.06 -7.64 -5.05
C PHE A 114 -14.78 -6.89 -5.44
N TYR A 115 -14.86 -5.92 -6.36
CA TYR A 115 -13.69 -5.17 -6.83
C TYR A 115 -13.25 -4.10 -5.82
N GLY A 116 -14.19 -3.44 -5.15
CA GLY A 116 -13.92 -2.59 -3.99
C GLY A 116 -13.30 -3.36 -2.83
N LEU A 117 -13.73 -4.61 -2.60
CA LEU A 117 -13.08 -5.50 -1.63
C LEU A 117 -11.63 -5.84 -2.02
N GLN A 118 -11.30 -6.00 -3.31
CA GLN A 118 -9.91 -6.17 -3.74
C GLN A 118 -9.06 -4.96 -3.34
N ALA A 119 -9.59 -3.74 -3.53
CA ALA A 119 -8.90 -2.51 -3.15
C ALA A 119 -8.73 -2.41 -1.63
N LEU A 120 -9.77 -2.73 -0.86
CA LEU A 120 -9.74 -2.72 0.60
C LEU A 120 -8.75 -3.75 1.17
N VAL A 121 -8.71 -4.96 0.62
CA VAL A 121 -7.75 -6.01 1.01
C VAL A 121 -6.33 -5.59 0.68
N CYS A 122 -6.09 -5.04 -0.52
CA CYS A 122 -4.78 -4.55 -0.93
C CYS A 122 -4.31 -3.41 0.00
N ARG A 123 -5.18 -2.43 0.26
CA ARG A 123 -4.92 -1.33 1.20
C ARG A 123 -4.54 -1.85 2.58
N SER A 124 -5.38 -2.72 3.15
CA SER A 124 -5.20 -3.30 4.49
C SER A 124 -3.89 -4.09 4.59
N MET A 125 -3.51 -4.81 3.53
CA MET A 125 -2.23 -5.52 3.47
C MET A 125 -1.03 -4.56 3.43
N ILE A 126 -1.09 -3.45 2.69
CA ILE A 126 0.05 -2.53 2.59
C ILE A 126 0.21 -1.75 3.91
N GLU A 127 -0.89 -1.21 4.44
CA GLU A 127 -0.93 -0.41 5.67
C GLU A 127 -0.67 -1.28 6.91
N GLY A 128 -1.33 -2.43 7.00
CA GLY A 128 -1.32 -3.33 8.16
C GLY A 128 -0.30 -4.47 8.09
N GLY A 129 0.30 -4.67 6.92
CA GLY A 129 1.25 -5.75 6.58
C GLY A 129 0.59 -7.00 6.00
N GLU A 130 -0.65 -7.26 6.38
CA GLU A 130 -1.45 -8.40 5.95
C GLU A 130 -2.94 -8.11 6.13
N CYS A 131 -3.78 -8.91 5.48
CA CYS A 131 -5.22 -8.86 5.60
C CYS A 131 -5.77 -10.28 5.72
N PHE A 132 -6.86 -10.45 6.46
CA PHE A 132 -7.59 -11.72 6.51
C PHE A 132 -8.94 -11.57 5.82
N VAL A 133 -9.41 -12.62 5.17
CA VAL A 133 -10.74 -12.65 4.56
C VAL A 133 -11.41 -13.94 4.96
N ARG A 134 -12.51 -13.84 5.71
CA ARG A 134 -13.31 -14.98 6.09
C ARG A 134 -14.36 -15.26 5.02
N LEU A 135 -14.37 -16.50 4.54
CA LEU A 135 -15.38 -16.98 3.60
C LEU A 135 -16.64 -17.34 4.39
N ARG A 136 -17.71 -16.58 4.20
CA ARG A 136 -18.99 -16.77 4.88
C ARG A 136 -19.99 -17.43 3.95
N ILE A 137 -20.20 -18.72 4.14
CA ILE A 137 -21.27 -19.45 3.49
C ILE A 137 -22.60 -19.02 4.13
N ARG A 138 -23.55 -18.60 3.30
CA ARG A 138 -24.85 -18.09 3.72
C ARG A 138 -25.93 -19.13 3.54
N LYS A 139 -27.08 -18.91 4.18
CA LYS A 139 -28.22 -19.79 4.00
C LYS A 139 -28.94 -19.41 2.70
N PRO A 140 -29.61 -20.35 2.02
CA PRO A 140 -30.44 -20.02 0.86
C PRO A 140 -31.50 -18.94 1.16
N GLU A 141 -31.99 -18.90 2.40
CA GLU A 141 -32.94 -17.90 2.91
C GLU A 141 -32.42 -16.46 2.85
N ASP A 142 -31.09 -16.25 2.79
CA ASP A 142 -30.46 -14.93 2.74
C ASP A 142 -30.60 -14.28 1.34
N GLY A 143 -31.13 -14.99 0.33
CA GLY A 143 -31.53 -14.43 -0.96
C GLY A 143 -30.39 -14.10 -1.95
N LEU A 144 -29.17 -14.59 -1.70
CA LEU A 144 -28.02 -14.38 -2.57
C LEU A 144 -28.06 -15.28 -3.80
N CYS A 145 -27.57 -14.80 -4.94
CA CYS A 145 -27.49 -15.62 -6.17
C CYS A 145 -26.50 -16.78 -6.01
N VAL A 146 -25.37 -16.57 -5.34
CA VAL A 146 -24.47 -17.62 -4.87
C VAL A 146 -24.25 -17.41 -3.37
N PRO A 147 -24.43 -18.42 -2.50
CA PRO A 147 -24.45 -18.26 -1.04
C PRO A 147 -23.05 -18.09 -0.43
N LEU A 148 -22.27 -17.14 -0.95
CA LEU A 148 -20.93 -16.80 -0.53
C LEU A 148 -20.81 -15.30 -0.30
N GLN A 149 -20.38 -14.92 0.89
CA GLN A 149 -19.94 -13.56 1.18
C GLN A 149 -18.54 -13.54 1.77
N LEU A 150 -17.89 -12.40 1.65
CA LEU A 150 -16.54 -12.15 2.09
C LEU A 150 -16.60 -11.18 3.26
N GLN A 151 -15.98 -11.56 4.37
CA GLN A 151 -15.76 -10.67 5.50
C GLN A 151 -14.27 -10.33 5.56
N VAL A 152 -13.93 -9.10 5.17
CA VAL A 152 -12.56 -8.59 5.27
C VAL A 152 -12.29 -8.23 6.74
N LEU A 153 -11.16 -8.73 7.24
CA LEU A 153 -10.73 -8.59 8.62
C LEU A 153 -9.32 -8.01 8.66
N GLU A 154 -9.16 -7.02 9.54
CA GLU A 154 -7.86 -6.43 9.81
C GLU A 154 -6.90 -7.42 10.48
N SER A 155 -5.60 -7.13 10.38
CA SER A 155 -4.54 -8.01 10.87
C SER A 155 -4.58 -8.25 12.39
N GLU A 156 -5.15 -7.31 13.13
CA GLU A 156 -5.40 -7.32 14.57
C GLU A 156 -6.40 -8.40 14.99
N HIS A 157 -7.33 -8.81 14.11
CA HIS A 157 -8.25 -9.91 14.44
C HIS A 157 -7.51 -11.22 14.69
N LEU A 158 -6.31 -11.42 14.14
CA LEU A 158 -5.51 -12.62 14.41
C LEU A 158 -4.74 -12.45 15.73
N ASP A 159 -5.00 -13.35 16.68
CA ASP A 159 -4.37 -13.39 18.00
C ASP A 159 -2.87 -13.68 17.89
N ASN A 160 -2.06 -12.62 17.80
CA ASN A 160 -0.61 -12.69 17.68
C ASN A 160 0.08 -13.23 18.95
N LYS A 161 -0.61 -13.25 20.09
CA LYS A 161 -0.06 -13.71 21.38
C LYS A 161 -0.25 -15.22 21.58
N SER A 162 -1.18 -15.84 20.85
CA SER A 162 -1.39 -17.28 20.88
C SER A 162 -0.20 -18.05 20.31
N ASN A 163 0.57 -18.66 21.21
CA ASN A 163 1.73 -19.50 20.91
C ASN A 163 1.74 -20.71 21.86
N LYS A 164 1.39 -21.90 21.36
CA LYS A 164 1.36 -23.12 22.17
C LYS A 164 1.48 -24.37 21.29
N THR A 165 2.04 -25.43 21.88
CA THR A 165 1.97 -26.77 21.30
C THR A 165 0.71 -27.45 21.81
N LEU A 166 -0.14 -27.93 20.89
CA LEU A 166 -1.38 -28.62 21.21
C LEU A 166 -1.12 -30.10 21.52
N ALA A 167 -2.04 -30.74 22.24
CA ALA A 167 -1.93 -32.15 22.63
C ALA A 167 -1.86 -33.12 21.43
N ASN A 168 -2.45 -32.76 20.29
CA ASN A 168 -2.36 -33.52 19.05
C ASN A 168 -0.98 -33.38 18.34
N GLY A 169 -0.09 -32.53 18.85
CA GLY A 169 1.22 -32.22 18.26
C GLY A 169 1.19 -31.13 17.19
N ASN A 170 0.05 -30.48 16.95
CA ASN A 170 0.00 -29.24 16.17
C ASN A 170 0.67 -28.10 16.97
N VAL A 171 1.20 -27.12 16.26
CA VAL A 171 1.87 -25.97 16.89
C VAL A 171 1.18 -24.69 16.45
N ILE A 172 0.77 -23.87 17.41
CA ILE A 172 0.27 -22.54 17.16
C ILE A 172 1.43 -21.56 17.26
N ARG A 173 1.60 -20.73 16.22
CA ARG A 173 2.58 -19.64 16.19
C ARG A 173 1.91 -18.37 15.72
N ASN A 174 1.99 -17.31 16.53
CA ASN A 174 1.39 -16.00 16.25
C ASN A 174 -0.08 -16.11 15.79
N GLY A 175 -0.88 -16.97 16.42
CA GLY A 175 -2.30 -17.16 16.11
C GLY A 175 -2.60 -18.13 14.96
N ILE A 176 -1.59 -18.71 14.32
CA ILE A 176 -1.78 -19.66 13.21
C ILE A 176 -1.43 -21.06 13.69
N GLU A 177 -2.36 -22.01 13.53
CA GLU A 177 -2.15 -23.43 13.81
C GLU A 177 -1.52 -24.14 12.62
N PHE A 178 -0.43 -24.85 12.87
CA PHE A 178 0.24 -25.68 11.88
C PHE A 178 0.16 -27.16 12.27
N ASN A 179 -0.11 -28.02 11.29
CA ASN A 179 0.06 -29.45 11.46
C ASN A 179 1.55 -29.85 11.44
N ARG A 180 1.82 -31.14 11.65
CA ARG A 180 3.18 -31.68 11.67
C ARG A 180 3.93 -31.58 10.33
N LEU A 181 3.19 -31.39 9.22
CA LEU A 181 3.74 -31.16 7.88
C LEU A 181 4.01 -29.66 7.61
N GLY A 182 3.68 -28.77 8.54
CA GLY A 182 3.84 -27.32 8.39
C GLY A 182 2.73 -26.66 7.57
N GLN A 183 1.62 -27.36 7.30
CA GLN A 183 0.45 -26.77 6.63
C GLN A 183 -0.42 -26.05 7.65
N ARG A 184 -1.10 -24.99 7.22
CA ARG A 184 -2.01 -24.21 8.06
C ARG A 184 -3.32 -24.99 8.25
N GLU A 185 -3.70 -25.25 9.49
CA GLU A 185 -4.92 -25.98 9.87
C GLU A 185 -6.03 -25.03 10.34
N ALA A 186 -5.67 -23.97 11.06
CA ALA A 186 -6.62 -23.01 11.62
C ALA A 186 -5.98 -21.66 11.95
N TYR A 187 -6.83 -20.66 12.11
CA TYR A 187 -6.49 -19.33 12.61
C TYR A 187 -7.28 -19.05 13.89
N TYR A 188 -6.66 -18.36 14.85
CA TYR A 188 -7.30 -17.94 16.09
C TYR A 188 -7.73 -16.48 15.96
N LEU A 189 -8.99 -16.26 15.62
CA LEU A 189 -9.53 -14.95 15.27
C LEU A 189 -10.43 -14.39 16.38
N PHE A 190 -10.24 -13.13 16.75
CA PHE A 190 -11.19 -12.38 17.57
C PHE A 190 -12.45 -12.06 16.75
N LYS A 191 -13.61 -12.17 17.39
CA LYS A 191 -14.90 -11.85 16.75
C LYS A 191 -15.05 -10.36 16.48
N GLU A 192 -14.72 -9.55 17.49
CA GLU A 192 -14.67 -8.10 17.42
C GLU A 192 -13.22 -7.64 17.31
N HIS A 193 -13.00 -6.46 16.75
CA HIS A 193 -11.66 -5.91 16.59
C HIS A 193 -11.06 -5.62 17.98
N PRO A 194 -9.82 -6.07 18.31
CA PRO A 194 -9.23 -5.86 19.64
C PRO A 194 -8.99 -4.40 20.06
N GLY A 195 -9.07 -3.47 19.10
CA GLY A 195 -9.06 -2.03 19.38
C GLY A 195 -10.40 -1.48 19.87
N GLU A 196 -11.46 -2.29 19.88
CA GLU A 196 -12.77 -1.90 20.43
C GLU A 196 -12.78 -1.92 21.96
N SER A 197 -13.73 -1.17 22.55
CA SER A 197 -13.87 -1.07 24.01
C SER A 197 -14.21 -2.40 24.69
N THR A 198 -14.78 -3.35 23.95
CA THR A 198 -15.08 -4.70 24.45
C THR A 198 -14.81 -5.70 23.34
N PHE A 199 -13.93 -6.67 23.60
CA PHE A 199 -13.67 -7.79 22.70
C PHE A 199 -13.60 -9.08 23.51
N GLY A 200 -14.04 -10.18 22.89
CA GLY A 200 -14.02 -11.51 23.50
C GLY A 200 -12.71 -12.26 23.26
N GLU A 201 -12.65 -13.52 23.71
CA GLU A 201 -11.53 -14.41 23.41
C GLU A 201 -11.48 -14.78 21.91
N SER A 202 -10.27 -15.13 21.43
CA SER A 202 -10.07 -15.61 20.06
C SER A 202 -10.69 -16.99 19.87
N VAL A 203 -11.30 -17.22 18.72
CA VAL A 203 -11.92 -18.50 18.34
C VAL A 203 -11.14 -19.18 17.24
N ARG A 204 -11.03 -20.51 17.32
CA ARG A 204 -10.40 -21.33 16.29
C ARG A 204 -11.30 -21.39 15.05
N VAL A 205 -10.83 -20.88 13.92
CA VAL A 205 -11.50 -20.93 12.61
C VAL A 205 -10.67 -21.81 11.67
N PRO A 206 -11.28 -22.80 10.98
CA PRO A 206 -10.57 -23.65 10.01
C PRO A 206 -9.87 -22.84 8.92
N ALA A 207 -8.67 -23.28 8.51
CA ALA A 207 -7.89 -22.58 7.49
C ALA A 207 -8.59 -22.54 6.12
N ASN A 208 -9.45 -23.50 5.81
CA ASN A 208 -10.23 -23.52 4.56
C ASN A 208 -11.26 -22.38 4.47
N ASP A 209 -11.64 -21.77 5.60
CA ASP A 209 -12.61 -20.67 5.66
C ASP A 209 -11.92 -19.30 5.77
N VAL A 210 -10.59 -19.25 5.73
CA VAL A 210 -9.81 -18.02 5.95
C VAL A 210 -8.72 -17.87 4.89
N LEU A 211 -8.79 -16.78 4.14
CA LEU A 211 -7.71 -16.34 3.27
C LEU A 211 -6.80 -15.42 4.07
N HIS A 212 -5.50 -15.71 4.06
CA HIS A 212 -4.47 -14.88 4.68
C HIS A 212 -3.64 -14.23 3.59
N ILE A 213 -3.89 -12.94 3.36
CA ILE A 213 -3.30 -12.17 2.28
C ILE A 213 -2.10 -11.40 2.79
N TYR A 214 -0.90 -11.75 2.34
CA TYR A 214 0.33 -11.04 2.67
C TYR A 214 1.41 -11.27 1.61
N LYS A 215 2.36 -10.33 1.52
CA LYS A 215 3.54 -10.46 0.66
C LYS A 215 4.73 -11.00 1.48
N PRO A 216 5.13 -12.27 1.32
CA PRO A 216 6.32 -12.77 2.00
C PRO A 216 7.58 -12.11 1.44
N LEU A 217 8.43 -11.58 2.32
CA LEU A 217 9.72 -10.97 1.97
C LEU A 217 10.91 -11.89 2.27
N ARG A 218 10.75 -12.82 3.22
CA ARG A 218 11.76 -13.81 3.59
C ARG A 218 11.19 -15.23 3.54
N PRO A 219 11.99 -16.25 3.18
CA PRO A 219 11.55 -17.65 3.22
C PRO A 219 11.03 -18.04 4.60
N GLY A 220 9.89 -18.74 4.64
CA GLY A 220 9.27 -19.20 5.89
C GLY A 220 8.58 -18.11 6.73
N GLN A 221 8.43 -16.89 6.22
CA GLN A 221 7.67 -15.82 6.87
C GLN A 221 6.18 -16.19 6.95
N ILE A 222 5.62 -16.17 8.15
CA ILE A 222 4.22 -16.59 8.41
C ILE A 222 3.26 -15.42 8.65
N ARG A 223 3.77 -14.20 8.90
CA ARG A 223 2.99 -12.97 9.09
C ARG A 223 3.48 -11.89 8.13
N GLY A 224 2.60 -10.99 7.73
CA GLY A 224 2.96 -9.82 6.93
C GLY A 224 3.63 -8.72 7.74
N GLU A 225 4.42 -7.90 7.05
CA GLU A 225 5.09 -6.71 7.60
C GLU A 225 4.48 -5.47 6.92
N PRO A 226 4.05 -4.43 7.68
CA PRO A 226 3.58 -3.17 7.10
C PRO A 226 4.60 -2.60 6.13
N TRP A 227 4.18 -2.17 4.95
CA TRP A 227 5.11 -1.82 3.88
C TRP A 227 5.86 -0.50 4.17
N LEU A 228 5.31 0.34 5.04
CA LEU A 228 5.95 1.57 5.46
C LEU A 228 7.06 1.35 6.49
N SER A 229 7.24 0.14 7.03
CA SER A 229 8.11 -0.15 8.19
C SER A 229 9.54 0.38 8.05
N ASN A 230 10.12 0.34 6.85
CA ASN A 230 11.47 0.81 6.57
C ASN A 230 11.61 2.34 6.46
N ILE A 231 10.50 3.07 6.32
CA ILE A 231 10.47 4.53 6.19
C ILE A 231 9.73 5.24 7.33
N LEU A 232 9.04 4.52 8.23
CA LEU A 232 8.23 5.13 9.30
C LEU A 232 8.99 6.18 10.12
N LEU A 233 10.21 5.86 10.56
CA LEU A 233 11.01 6.80 11.34
C LEU A 233 11.38 8.03 10.50
N LYS A 234 11.71 7.85 9.22
CA LYS A 234 12.03 8.97 8.32
C LYS A 234 10.80 9.85 8.07
N LEU A 235 9.63 9.26 7.87
CA LEU A 235 8.37 10.01 7.72
C LEU A 235 8.11 10.85 8.97
N TYR A 236 8.21 10.24 10.15
CA TYR A 236 8.01 10.92 11.42
C TYR A 236 8.99 12.10 11.64
N GLU A 237 10.29 11.88 11.45
CA GLU A 237 11.30 12.93 11.62
C GLU A 237 11.14 14.05 10.58
N LEU A 238 10.71 13.72 9.35
CA LEU A 238 10.49 14.71 8.30
C LEU A 238 9.26 15.60 8.60
N ASP A 239 8.20 15.00 9.13
CA ASP A 239 6.99 15.69 9.59
C ASP A 239 7.34 16.71 10.70
N GLN A 240 8.11 16.27 11.71
CA GLN A 240 8.60 17.15 12.79
C GLN A 240 9.51 18.27 12.27
N TYR A 241 10.36 17.97 11.28
CA TYR A 241 11.21 18.99 10.65
C TYR A 241 10.38 20.05 9.92
N ASP A 242 9.35 19.64 9.16
CA ASP A 242 8.48 20.56 8.45
C ASP A 242 7.69 21.47 9.42
N ASP A 243 7.15 20.89 10.48
CA ASP A 243 6.49 21.64 11.56
C ASP A 243 7.44 22.66 12.21
N ALA A 244 8.69 22.26 12.49
CA ALA A 244 9.70 23.16 13.06
C ALA A 244 10.05 24.31 12.10
N GLU A 245 10.15 24.06 10.80
CA GLU A 245 10.36 25.09 9.78
C GLU A 245 9.16 26.04 9.68
N LEU A 246 7.93 25.53 9.76
CA LEU A 246 6.72 26.35 9.81
C LEU A 246 6.67 27.23 11.06
N VAL A 247 6.99 26.68 12.24
CA VAL A 247 7.10 27.44 13.48
C VAL A 247 8.19 28.48 13.38
N ARG A 248 9.38 28.15 12.85
CA ARG A 248 10.46 29.13 12.65
C ARG A 248 10.01 30.26 11.74
N LYS A 249 9.32 29.98 10.63
CA LYS A 249 8.79 31.01 9.72
C LYS A 249 7.73 31.87 10.40
N LYS A 250 6.83 31.28 11.21
CA LYS A 250 5.85 32.03 12.01
C LYS A 250 6.55 32.94 13.02
N THR A 251 7.53 32.44 13.76
CA THR A 251 8.31 33.24 14.73
C THR A 251 9.14 34.31 14.04
N ALA A 252 9.70 34.06 12.85
CA ALA A 252 10.41 35.07 12.07
C ALA A 252 9.47 36.17 11.53
N ALA A 253 8.22 35.82 11.21
CA ALA A 253 7.20 36.77 10.79
C ALA A 253 6.60 37.57 11.95
N MET A 254 6.63 37.01 13.17
CA MET A 254 6.40 37.76 14.39
C MET A 254 7.66 38.61 14.62
N PHE A 255 7.58 39.92 14.45
CA PHE A 255 8.67 40.83 14.82
C PHE A 255 8.87 40.81 16.35
N ALA A 256 9.52 39.77 16.87
CA ALA A 256 9.87 39.64 18.27
C ALA A 256 11.04 40.57 18.57
N GLY A 257 10.70 41.78 19.00
CA GLY A 257 11.62 42.77 19.52
C GLY A 257 11.75 42.64 21.03
N PHE A 258 12.97 42.59 21.54
CA PHE A 258 13.24 42.74 22.96
C PHE A 258 13.44 44.23 23.27
N ILE A 259 12.67 44.77 24.22
CA ILE A 259 12.89 46.13 24.73
C ILE A 259 14.07 46.08 25.69
N THR A 260 15.14 46.77 25.35
CA THR A 260 16.29 46.97 26.23
C THR A 260 16.22 48.34 26.89
N ARG A 261 16.30 48.38 28.23
CA ARG A 261 16.28 49.60 29.04
C ARG A 261 17.68 49.90 29.57
N LEU A 262 18.00 51.19 29.69
CA LEU A 262 19.27 51.66 30.27
C LEU A 262 19.25 51.72 31.82
N ASP A 263 18.07 51.78 32.45
CA ASP A 263 17.91 51.92 33.90
C ASP A 263 16.93 50.87 34.48
N PRO A 264 17.37 49.94 35.36
CA PRO A 264 16.52 48.87 35.91
C PRO A 264 15.46 49.32 36.94
N GLU A 265 15.53 50.54 37.48
CA GLU A 265 14.76 50.97 38.66
C GLU A 265 13.58 51.91 38.35
N ALA A 266 13.34 52.27 37.08
CA ALA A 266 12.23 53.15 36.70
C ALA A 266 10.91 52.38 36.61
N ASN A 267 9.95 52.70 37.48
CA ASN A 267 8.67 52.00 37.63
C ASN A 267 7.51 52.93 37.27
N ILE A 268 6.68 52.62 36.25
CA ILE A 268 5.47 53.42 35.92
C ILE A 268 4.28 52.52 35.50
N LEU A 269 3.10 52.96 35.96
CA LEU A 269 1.74 52.44 35.74
C LEU A 269 1.44 51.90 34.33
N GLY A 270 0.91 50.68 34.29
CA GLY A 270 0.32 50.07 33.09
C GLY A 270 0.69 48.60 32.86
N GLU A 271 1.58 48.03 33.67
CA GLU A 271 2.00 46.64 33.54
C GLU A 271 0.83 45.65 33.69
N ALA A 272 0.62 44.84 32.64
CA ALA A 272 -0.07 43.57 32.84
C ALA A 272 0.77 42.73 33.82
N GLN A 273 0.10 42.12 34.81
CA GLN A 273 0.77 41.40 35.88
C GLN A 273 1.82 40.42 35.33
N ALA A 274 3.07 40.60 35.73
CA ALA A 274 4.13 39.64 35.49
C ALA A 274 3.73 38.28 36.08
N ASN A 275 3.99 37.21 35.35
CA ASN A 275 3.92 35.85 35.91
C ASN A 275 5.05 35.63 36.95
N GLU A 276 4.98 34.56 37.74
CA GLU A 276 5.90 34.26 38.87
C GLU A 276 7.40 34.22 38.50
N GLN A 277 7.77 34.37 37.23
CA GLN A 277 9.14 34.39 36.70
C GLN A 277 9.60 35.79 36.25
N GLY A 278 8.79 36.84 36.46
CA GLY A 278 9.18 38.23 36.17
C GLY A 278 9.17 38.61 34.68
N VAL A 279 8.47 37.85 33.82
CA VAL A 279 8.40 38.12 32.38
C VAL A 279 7.01 38.66 32.02
N ALA A 280 6.94 39.96 31.69
CA ALA A 280 5.75 40.56 31.10
C ALA A 280 5.65 40.15 29.61
N LEU A 281 4.92 39.07 29.31
CA LEU A 281 4.59 38.68 27.94
C LEU A 281 3.43 39.57 27.45
N SER A 282 3.75 40.69 26.82
CA SER A 282 2.79 41.41 25.99
C SER A 282 2.55 40.58 24.71
N GLY A 283 1.29 40.31 24.37
CA GLY A 283 0.95 39.53 23.18
C GLY A 283 1.40 40.25 21.91
N LEU A 284 2.48 39.78 21.28
CA LEU A 284 2.96 40.32 20.02
C LEU A 284 2.23 39.64 18.85
N GLU A 285 1.36 40.39 18.16
CA GLU A 285 0.75 39.99 16.90
C GLU A 285 1.57 40.53 15.70
N PRO A 286 1.71 39.77 14.58
CA PRO A 286 2.45 40.21 13.40
C PRO A 286 2.02 41.59 12.90
N GLY A 287 2.99 42.50 12.74
CA GLY A 287 2.74 43.87 12.24
C GLY A 287 2.41 44.92 13.30
N THR A 288 2.40 44.56 14.59
CA THR A 288 2.18 45.50 15.70
C THR A 288 3.47 46.23 16.05
N MET A 289 3.46 47.57 16.07
CA MET A 289 4.57 48.38 16.61
C MET A 289 4.24 48.82 18.03
N GLN A 290 5.11 48.49 18.98
CA GLN A 290 4.99 48.93 20.37
C GLN A 290 5.65 50.31 20.54
N LEU A 291 4.97 51.25 21.20
CA LEU A 291 5.58 52.53 21.56
C LEU A 291 6.64 52.32 22.63
N LEU A 292 7.76 53.02 22.48
CA LEU A 292 8.91 52.98 23.39
C LEU A 292 9.00 54.25 24.22
N ASP A 293 9.42 54.11 25.47
CA ASP A 293 9.74 55.24 26.34
C ASP A 293 11.12 55.85 25.97
N PRO A 294 11.37 57.13 26.33
CA PRO A 294 12.66 57.78 26.05
C PRO A 294 13.85 57.01 26.64
N GLY A 295 14.73 56.48 25.79
CA GLY A 295 15.91 55.70 26.19
C GLY A 295 15.75 54.17 26.08
N GLU A 296 14.58 53.68 25.67
CA GLU A 296 14.38 52.28 25.30
C GLU A 296 14.81 52.01 23.85
N ASP A 297 15.42 50.85 23.61
CA ASP A 297 15.81 50.39 22.27
C ASP A 297 15.23 49.00 21.98
N ILE A 298 14.80 48.75 20.75
CA ILE A 298 14.28 47.45 20.31
C ILE A 298 15.40 46.68 19.62
N LYS A 299 15.75 45.53 20.18
CA LYS A 299 16.57 44.54 19.49
C LYS A 299 15.69 43.47 18.88
N PHE A 300 15.62 43.43 17.56
CA PHE A 300 14.94 42.36 16.84
C PHE A 300 15.75 41.07 16.91
N SER A 301 15.07 39.96 17.17
CA SER A 301 15.62 38.64 16.89
C SER A 301 15.72 38.51 15.37
N GLU A 302 16.90 38.22 14.83
CA GLU A 302 17.06 37.82 13.42
C GLU A 302 17.29 36.30 13.37
N PRO A 303 16.23 35.48 13.21
CA PRO A 303 16.44 34.07 12.92
C PRO A 303 17.27 33.94 11.65
N SER A 304 18.41 33.24 11.72
CA SER A 304 19.28 33.03 10.57
C SER A 304 18.49 32.43 9.40
N ASP A 305 18.48 33.12 8.26
CA ASP A 305 17.81 32.66 7.05
C ASP A 305 18.55 31.44 6.47
N VAL A 306 17.81 30.35 6.26
CA VAL A 306 18.29 29.17 5.50
C VAL A 306 17.68 29.13 4.09
N GLY A 307 17.08 30.25 3.67
CA GLY A 307 16.32 30.45 2.43
C GLY A 307 17.02 29.94 1.18
N GLY A 308 16.34 29.02 0.48
CA GLY A 308 16.76 28.40 -0.78
C GLY A 308 17.21 26.93 -0.67
N SER A 309 17.63 26.47 0.52
CA SER A 309 18.11 25.09 0.71
C SER A 309 17.02 24.09 1.13
N TYR A 310 15.92 24.59 1.73
CA TYR A 310 14.82 23.76 2.24
C TYR A 310 14.15 22.92 1.15
N GLU A 311 13.80 23.50 -0.01
CA GLU A 311 13.18 22.75 -1.11
C GLU A 311 14.10 21.63 -1.60
N ALA A 312 15.38 21.92 -1.79
CA ALA A 312 16.36 20.92 -2.23
C ALA A 312 16.52 19.79 -1.22
N PHE A 313 16.54 20.11 0.08
CA PHE A 313 16.56 19.13 1.16
C PHE A 313 15.29 18.28 1.16
N MET A 314 14.10 18.90 1.16
CA MET A 314 12.82 18.19 1.13
C MET A 314 12.70 17.28 -0.08
N ARG A 315 13.07 17.76 -1.28
CA ARG A 315 13.09 16.96 -2.50
C ARG A 315 14.00 15.74 -2.35
N GLN A 316 15.19 15.89 -1.75
CA GLN A 316 16.09 14.75 -1.49
C GLN A 316 15.50 13.75 -0.50
N GLN A 317 14.85 14.22 0.56
CA GLN A 317 14.23 13.36 1.58
C GLN A 317 13.00 12.62 1.05
N LEU A 318 12.15 13.28 0.26
CA LEU A 318 10.99 12.69 -0.39
C LEU A 318 11.41 11.65 -1.45
N ARG A 319 12.51 11.88 -2.18
CA ARG A 319 13.11 10.85 -3.05
C ARG A 319 13.56 9.62 -2.27
N ALA A 320 14.17 9.79 -1.09
CA ALA A 320 14.55 8.67 -0.24
C ALA A 320 13.32 7.88 0.27
N ILE A 321 12.22 8.58 0.60
CA ILE A 321 10.93 7.96 0.94
C ILE A 321 10.37 7.17 -0.24
N ALA A 322 10.36 7.75 -1.44
CA ALA A 322 9.88 7.11 -2.67
C ALA A 322 10.67 5.82 -3.00
N ILE A 323 12.00 5.84 -2.80
CA ILE A 323 12.85 4.64 -2.95
C ILE A 323 12.42 3.54 -1.97
N GLY A 324 12.15 3.89 -0.71
CA GLY A 324 11.78 2.94 0.34
C GLY A 324 10.46 2.22 0.09
N THR A 325 9.51 2.88 -0.57
CA THR A 325 8.16 2.34 -0.87
C THR A 325 8.03 1.82 -2.29
N GLY A 326 8.97 2.16 -3.15
CA GLY A 326 9.07 1.68 -4.51
C GLY A 326 8.15 2.39 -5.51
N ILE A 327 7.70 3.61 -5.20
CA ILE A 327 7.02 4.53 -6.12
C ILE A 327 7.99 5.59 -6.64
N THR A 328 7.63 6.36 -7.66
CA THR A 328 8.46 7.49 -8.10
C THR A 328 8.21 8.74 -7.25
N TYR A 329 9.15 9.68 -7.25
CA TYR A 329 9.00 10.97 -6.55
C TYR A 329 7.78 11.74 -7.06
N GLU A 330 7.56 11.69 -8.38
CA GLU A 330 6.45 12.36 -9.07
C GLU A 330 5.11 11.76 -8.62
N GLN A 331 5.03 10.44 -8.44
CA GLN A 331 3.82 9.79 -7.92
C GLN A 331 3.60 10.13 -6.43
N LEU A 332 4.68 10.20 -5.64
CA LEU A 332 4.61 10.53 -4.22
C LEU A 332 4.13 11.96 -3.97
N THR A 333 4.57 12.91 -4.79
CA THR A 333 4.42 14.35 -4.53
C THR A 333 3.46 15.06 -5.47
N GLY A 334 3.18 14.49 -6.64
CA GLY A 334 2.48 15.17 -7.73
C GLY A 334 3.34 16.21 -8.48
N ASP A 335 4.61 16.41 -8.09
CA ASP A 335 5.51 17.36 -8.73
C ASP A 335 6.02 16.81 -10.07
N LEU A 336 5.54 17.39 -11.17
CA LEU A 336 5.98 17.08 -12.54
C LEU A 336 7.02 18.08 -13.08
N THR A 337 7.55 18.96 -12.23
CA THR A 337 8.51 19.98 -12.64
C THR A 337 9.82 19.35 -13.13
N GLY A 338 10.27 19.72 -14.33
CA GLY A 338 11.53 19.22 -14.90
C GLY A 338 11.45 17.78 -15.44
N VAL A 339 10.26 17.18 -15.47
CA VAL A 339 10.02 15.83 -16.01
C VAL A 339 9.75 15.92 -17.51
N ASN A 340 10.36 15.05 -18.31
CA ASN A 340 10.06 14.91 -19.73
C ASN A 340 9.37 13.57 -20.04
N TYR A 341 8.82 13.45 -21.25
CA TYR A 341 8.09 12.26 -21.70
C TYR A 341 8.87 10.95 -21.50
N SER A 342 10.14 10.94 -21.88
CA SER A 342 10.98 9.73 -21.80
C SER A 342 11.29 9.34 -20.35
N SER A 343 11.57 10.32 -19.49
CA SER A 343 11.93 10.07 -18.09
C SER A 343 10.74 9.56 -17.27
N ILE A 344 9.55 10.15 -17.43
CA ILE A 344 8.35 9.68 -16.71
C ILE A 344 7.97 8.27 -17.16
N ARG A 345 8.05 7.99 -18.47
CA ARG A 345 7.74 6.68 -19.02
C ARG A 345 8.70 5.61 -18.48
N ALA A 346 10.00 5.90 -18.42
CA ALA A 346 10.99 4.98 -17.86
C ALA A 346 10.68 4.62 -16.39
N GLY A 347 10.34 5.62 -15.57
CA GLY A 347 9.95 5.39 -14.17
C GLY A 347 8.66 4.59 -14.02
N LEU A 348 7.63 4.93 -14.80
CA LEU A 348 6.34 4.23 -14.77
C LEU A 348 6.45 2.77 -15.23
N ILE A 349 7.34 2.44 -16.16
CA ILE A 349 7.53 1.03 -16.60
C ILE A 349 7.99 0.14 -15.44
N GLU A 350 8.97 0.59 -14.65
CA GLU A 350 9.44 -0.18 -13.50
C GLU A 350 8.35 -0.31 -12.43
N PHE A 351 7.66 0.78 -12.13
CA PHE A 351 6.56 0.78 -11.17
C PHE A 351 5.40 -0.13 -11.60
N ARG A 352 4.97 -0.07 -12.87
CA ARG A 352 3.93 -0.96 -13.42
C ARG A 352 4.34 -2.43 -13.34
N ARG A 353 5.62 -2.75 -13.55
CA ARG A 353 6.14 -4.12 -13.36
C ARG A 353 6.00 -4.59 -11.91
N ARG A 354 6.24 -3.71 -10.93
CA ARG A 354 6.04 -4.03 -9.50
C ARG A 354 4.55 -4.24 -9.18
N CYS A 355 3.67 -3.43 -9.76
CA CYS A 355 2.21 -3.59 -9.63
C CYS A 355 1.76 -4.93 -10.22
N ALA A 356 2.22 -5.30 -11.42
CA ALA A 356 1.92 -6.59 -12.04
C ALA A 356 2.38 -7.79 -11.18
N MET A 357 3.56 -7.67 -10.57
CA MET A 357 4.05 -8.70 -9.64
C MET A 357 3.13 -8.82 -8.40
N LEU A 358 2.66 -7.70 -7.85
CA LEU A 358 1.71 -7.69 -6.73
C LEU A 358 0.36 -8.30 -7.12
N GLN A 359 -0.19 -7.86 -8.26
CA GLN A 359 -1.43 -8.36 -8.84
C GLN A 359 -1.41 -9.89 -8.95
N HIS A 360 -0.43 -10.45 -9.66
CA HIS A 360 -0.45 -11.88 -9.97
C HIS A 360 0.05 -12.77 -8.84
N ASN A 361 1.13 -12.39 -8.15
CA ASN A 361 1.77 -13.28 -7.17
C ASN A 361 1.10 -13.23 -5.79
N VAL A 362 0.35 -12.17 -5.49
CA VAL A 362 -0.28 -11.99 -4.18
C VAL A 362 -1.79 -11.91 -4.32
N ILE A 363 -2.32 -10.89 -5.01
CA ILE A 363 -3.77 -10.64 -5.03
C ILE A 363 -4.50 -11.77 -5.77
N VAL A 364 -4.12 -12.07 -7.01
CA VAL A 364 -4.71 -13.16 -7.78
C VAL A 364 -4.50 -14.51 -7.10
N PHE A 365 -3.28 -14.79 -6.63
CA PHE A 365 -2.95 -16.09 -6.08
C PHE A 365 -3.61 -16.37 -4.73
N GLN A 366 -3.57 -15.40 -3.79
CA GLN A 366 -4.02 -15.60 -2.42
C GLN A 366 -5.49 -15.17 -2.21
N PHE A 367 -6.00 -14.22 -2.99
CA PHE A 367 -7.36 -13.69 -2.86
C PHE A 367 -8.26 -14.19 -3.99
N CYS A 368 -7.99 -13.83 -5.25
CA CYS A 368 -8.96 -14.04 -6.32
C CYS A 368 -9.19 -15.51 -6.68
N ARG A 369 -8.11 -16.33 -6.78
CA ARG A 369 -8.22 -17.75 -7.15
C ARG A 369 -8.97 -18.59 -6.10
N PRO A 370 -8.67 -18.52 -4.80
CA PRO A 370 -9.42 -19.28 -3.79
C PRO A 370 -10.91 -18.90 -3.77
N ILE A 371 -11.22 -17.61 -3.96
CA ILE A 371 -12.61 -17.12 -4.01
C ILE A 371 -13.31 -17.66 -5.24
N TRP A 372 -12.70 -17.56 -6.42
CA TRP A 372 -13.22 -18.14 -7.66
C TRP A 372 -13.53 -19.63 -7.51
N ASN A 373 -12.60 -20.39 -6.93
CA ASN A 373 -12.78 -21.83 -6.71
C ASN A 373 -13.95 -22.12 -5.77
N ARG A 374 -14.04 -21.37 -4.66
CA ARG A 374 -15.10 -21.56 -3.68
C ARG A 374 -16.46 -21.13 -4.22
N TRP A 375 -16.49 -20.03 -4.96
CA TRP A 375 -17.67 -19.50 -5.62
C TRP A 375 -18.21 -20.48 -6.67
N LEU A 376 -17.35 -21.01 -7.55
CA LEU A 376 -17.75 -22.01 -8.55
C LEU A 376 -18.31 -23.28 -7.90
N GLU A 377 -17.70 -23.76 -6.80
CA GLU A 377 -18.24 -24.89 -6.04
C GLU A 377 -19.64 -24.60 -5.54
N LEU A 378 -19.86 -23.44 -4.94
CA LEU A 378 -21.16 -23.08 -4.38
C LEU A 378 -22.20 -22.83 -5.46
N ALA A 379 -21.83 -22.20 -6.59
CA ALA A 379 -22.70 -21.99 -7.73
C ALA A 379 -23.23 -23.30 -8.33
N VAL A 380 -22.40 -24.35 -8.33
CA VAL A 380 -22.81 -25.69 -8.74
C VAL A 380 -23.68 -26.36 -7.68
N LEU A 381 -23.29 -26.25 -6.39
CA LEU A 381 -24.04 -26.85 -5.28
C LEU A 381 -25.43 -26.24 -5.08
N CYS A 382 -25.61 -24.96 -5.38
CA CYS A 382 -26.92 -24.30 -5.31
C CYS A 382 -27.73 -24.42 -6.62
N GLY A 383 -27.17 -25.03 -7.66
CA GLY A 383 -27.86 -25.35 -8.90
C GLY A 383 -27.90 -24.23 -9.95
N GLU A 384 -27.26 -23.09 -9.71
CA GLU A 384 -27.15 -21.99 -10.67
C GLU A 384 -26.30 -22.38 -11.89
N LEU A 385 -25.29 -23.22 -11.68
CA LEU A 385 -24.48 -23.83 -12.75
C LEU A 385 -24.67 -25.34 -12.77
N SER A 386 -25.42 -25.84 -13.75
CA SER A 386 -25.61 -27.28 -13.97
C SER A 386 -24.56 -27.84 -14.92
N VAL A 387 -23.44 -28.32 -14.38
CA VAL A 387 -22.35 -28.93 -15.17
C VAL A 387 -21.71 -30.12 -14.44
N ASP A 388 -21.12 -31.03 -15.22
CA ASP A 388 -20.36 -32.16 -14.68
C ASP A 388 -19.16 -31.70 -13.85
N GLU A 389 -18.82 -32.46 -12.81
CA GLU A 389 -17.69 -32.19 -11.91
C GLU A 389 -16.35 -32.01 -12.65
N LYS A 390 -16.16 -32.71 -13.77
CA LYS A 390 -14.96 -32.58 -14.62
C LYS A 390 -14.85 -31.18 -15.25
N VAL A 391 -15.97 -30.60 -15.67
CA VAL A 391 -16.02 -29.26 -16.27
C VAL A 391 -15.73 -28.21 -15.20
N VAL A 392 -16.27 -28.39 -13.98
CA VAL A 392 -15.98 -27.51 -12.83
C VAL A 392 -14.50 -27.53 -12.49
N LYS A 393 -13.88 -28.73 -12.45
CA LYS A 393 -12.44 -28.85 -12.17
C LYS A 393 -11.60 -28.13 -13.23
N ALA A 394 -11.92 -28.32 -14.51
CA ALA A 394 -11.24 -27.62 -15.59
C ALA A 394 -11.44 -26.09 -15.48
N ALA A 395 -12.65 -25.61 -15.20
CA ALA A 395 -12.98 -24.19 -15.07
C ALA A 395 -12.27 -23.48 -13.89
N LYS A 396 -11.87 -24.23 -12.85
CA LYS A 396 -11.02 -23.70 -11.76
C LYS A 396 -9.58 -23.45 -12.21
N GLU A 397 -9.07 -24.30 -13.11
CA GLU A 397 -7.68 -24.24 -13.59
C GLU A 397 -7.54 -23.32 -14.82
N GLU A 398 -8.57 -23.28 -15.67
CA GLU A 398 -8.61 -22.56 -16.95
C GLU A 398 -9.25 -21.17 -16.80
N VAL A 399 -8.62 -20.28 -16.02
CA VAL A 399 -9.05 -18.89 -15.85
C VAL A 399 -7.91 -17.90 -16.06
N LYS A 400 -8.10 -16.92 -16.96
CA LYS A 400 -7.19 -15.77 -17.11
C LYS A 400 -7.65 -14.67 -16.16
N TRP A 401 -6.72 -14.04 -15.45
CA TRP A 401 -7.01 -12.89 -14.59
C TRP A 401 -6.58 -11.62 -15.30
N ILE A 402 -7.53 -10.73 -15.54
CA ILE A 402 -7.36 -9.51 -16.33
C ILE A 402 -7.38 -8.31 -15.36
N PRO A 403 -6.23 -7.70 -15.06
CA PRO A 403 -6.19 -6.43 -14.33
C PRO A 403 -6.64 -5.28 -15.24
N GLN A 404 -6.95 -4.13 -14.63
CA GLN A 404 -7.19 -2.90 -15.40
C GLN A 404 -5.96 -2.54 -16.25
N GLY A 405 -6.20 -2.17 -17.52
CA GLY A 405 -5.15 -1.70 -18.41
C GLY A 405 -4.57 -0.37 -17.97
N PHE A 406 -3.31 -0.12 -18.34
CA PHE A 406 -2.68 1.17 -18.09
C PHE A 406 -2.80 2.09 -19.29
N ASP A 407 -3.25 3.33 -19.05
CA ASP A 407 -3.23 4.36 -20.08
C ASP A 407 -1.81 4.74 -20.49
N TRP A 408 -1.70 5.12 -21.76
CA TRP A 408 -0.44 5.51 -22.38
C TRP A 408 -0.24 7.02 -22.30
N VAL A 409 1.01 7.44 -22.17
CA VAL A 409 1.35 8.87 -22.17
C VAL A 409 1.19 9.48 -23.58
N ASP A 410 1.45 8.69 -24.63
CA ASP A 410 1.17 9.04 -26.04
C ASP A 410 0.31 7.91 -26.65
N PRO A 411 -1.02 8.01 -26.55
CA PRO A 411 -1.92 6.95 -27.00
C PRO A 411 -1.75 6.60 -28.48
N LEU A 412 -1.44 7.58 -29.34
CA LEU A 412 -1.33 7.35 -30.79
C LEU A 412 -0.14 6.45 -31.11
N LYS A 413 1.05 6.76 -30.59
CA LYS A 413 2.24 5.96 -30.87
C LYS A 413 2.14 4.54 -30.32
N ASP A 414 1.56 4.40 -29.13
CA ASP A 414 1.38 3.08 -28.51
C ASP A 414 0.34 2.24 -29.26
N GLN A 415 -0.78 2.82 -29.71
CA GLN A 415 -1.76 2.11 -30.54
C GLN A 415 -1.18 1.69 -31.90
N GLN A 416 -0.38 2.55 -32.54
CA GLN A 416 0.36 2.18 -33.76
C GLN A 416 1.33 1.03 -33.50
N ALA A 417 2.05 1.03 -32.37
CA ALA A 417 2.93 -0.07 -32.00
C ALA A 417 2.16 -1.38 -31.77
N GLN A 418 1.00 -1.33 -31.12
CA GLN A 418 0.12 -2.50 -30.94
C GLN A 418 -0.43 -3.01 -32.28
N GLN A 419 -0.86 -2.12 -33.17
CA GLN A 419 -1.29 -2.48 -34.53
C GLN A 419 -0.15 -3.18 -35.30
N MET A 420 1.07 -2.64 -35.24
CA MET A 420 2.25 -3.26 -35.85
C MET A 420 2.58 -4.61 -35.23
N ALA A 421 2.48 -4.75 -33.90
CA ALA A 421 2.71 -6.03 -33.21
C ALA A 421 1.71 -7.11 -33.64
N VAL A 422 0.44 -6.74 -33.82
CA VAL A 422 -0.59 -7.64 -34.35
C VAL A 422 -0.31 -8.01 -35.81
N ARG A 423 -0.02 -7.01 -36.66
CA ARG A 423 0.28 -7.25 -38.09
C ARG A 423 1.52 -8.12 -38.30
N ASN A 424 2.53 -7.98 -37.43
CA ASN A 424 3.76 -8.76 -37.49
C ASN A 424 3.63 -10.14 -36.81
N GLY A 425 2.48 -10.47 -36.21
CA GLY A 425 2.23 -11.76 -35.57
C GLY A 425 2.83 -11.94 -34.17
N PHE A 426 3.30 -10.87 -33.53
CA PHE A 426 3.81 -10.92 -32.15
C PHE A 426 2.71 -10.89 -31.09
N LYS A 427 1.54 -10.34 -31.43
CA LYS A 427 0.36 -10.31 -30.56
C LYS A 427 -0.90 -10.69 -31.32
N SER A 428 -1.85 -11.31 -30.62
CA SER A 428 -3.21 -11.45 -31.12
C SER A 428 -4.04 -10.22 -30.77
N ARG A 429 -5.12 -9.97 -31.50
CA ARG A 429 -6.12 -8.94 -31.12
C ARG A 429 -6.63 -9.17 -29.69
N SER A 430 -6.90 -10.42 -29.33
CA SER A 430 -7.37 -10.79 -27.99
C SER A 430 -6.38 -10.41 -26.89
N GLU A 431 -5.07 -10.53 -27.14
CA GLU A 431 -4.07 -10.13 -26.15
C GLU A 431 -4.02 -8.60 -26.00
N VAL A 432 -4.12 -7.86 -27.11
CA VAL A 432 -4.19 -6.38 -27.06
C VAL A 432 -5.41 -5.90 -26.28
N VAL A 433 -6.58 -6.51 -26.50
CA VAL A 433 -7.81 -6.20 -25.76
C VAL A 433 -7.68 -6.54 -24.27
N SER A 434 -7.10 -7.70 -23.96
CA SER A 434 -6.86 -8.13 -22.58
C SER A 434 -5.85 -7.23 -21.85
N GLU A 435 -4.82 -6.71 -22.52
CA GLU A 435 -3.89 -5.72 -21.96
C GLU A 435 -4.57 -4.38 -21.63
N MET A 436 -5.67 -4.06 -22.31
CA MET A 436 -6.49 -2.89 -22.01
C MET A 436 -7.49 -3.14 -20.87
N GLY A 437 -7.59 -4.37 -20.37
CA GLY A 437 -8.44 -4.74 -19.25
C GLY A 437 -9.84 -5.26 -19.64
N TYR A 438 -10.08 -5.56 -20.91
CA TYR A 438 -11.39 -5.98 -21.43
C TYR A 438 -11.42 -7.45 -21.88
N ASP A 439 -12.63 -8.00 -21.98
CA ASP A 439 -12.84 -9.30 -22.62
C ASP A 439 -13.03 -9.14 -24.13
N VAL A 440 -12.32 -9.94 -24.92
CA VAL A 440 -12.43 -9.94 -26.38
C VAL A 440 -13.78 -10.46 -26.85
N GLU A 441 -14.38 -11.44 -26.17
CA GLU A 441 -15.68 -11.99 -26.55
C GLU A 441 -16.79 -10.96 -26.33
N GLU A 442 -16.69 -10.15 -25.27
CA GLU A 442 -17.60 -9.04 -24.98
C GLU A 442 -17.48 -7.94 -26.05
N ILE A 443 -16.25 -7.50 -26.37
CA ILE A 443 -16.04 -6.51 -27.44
C ILE A 443 -16.55 -7.03 -28.80
N ASP A 444 -16.34 -8.31 -29.12
CA ASP A 444 -16.83 -8.88 -30.38
C ASP A 444 -18.37 -8.87 -30.45
N GLN A 445 -19.03 -9.11 -29.32
CA GLN A 445 -20.48 -9.01 -29.22
C GLN A 445 -20.96 -7.55 -29.35
N GLU A 446 -20.34 -6.60 -28.63
CA GLU A 446 -20.66 -5.18 -28.72
C GLU A 446 -20.51 -4.64 -30.14
N ILE A 447 -19.41 -4.97 -30.83
CA ILE A 447 -19.19 -4.57 -32.23
C ILE A 447 -20.29 -5.14 -33.13
N ALA A 448 -20.69 -6.40 -32.93
CA ALA A 448 -21.76 -7.01 -33.73
C ALA A 448 -23.12 -6.36 -33.47
N GLU A 449 -23.42 -5.96 -32.24
CA GLU A 449 -24.64 -5.25 -31.85
C GLU A 449 -24.65 -3.81 -32.37
N ASP A 450 -23.52 -3.11 -32.28
CA ASP A 450 -23.32 -1.76 -32.80
C ASP A 450 -23.49 -1.70 -34.31
N GLN A 451 -22.95 -2.69 -35.04
CA GLN A 451 -23.15 -2.79 -36.48
C GLN A 451 -24.63 -2.96 -36.84
N LYS A 452 -25.35 -3.87 -36.17
CA LYS A 452 -26.79 -4.05 -36.39
C LYS A 452 -27.58 -2.78 -36.07
N ARG A 453 -27.20 -2.08 -35.01
CA ARG A 453 -27.82 -0.82 -34.59
C ARG A 453 -27.55 0.28 -35.62
N ALA A 454 -26.31 0.43 -36.08
CA ALA A 454 -25.93 1.38 -37.13
C ALA A 454 -26.72 1.14 -38.42
N ASP A 455 -26.83 -0.12 -38.85
CA ASP A 455 -27.63 -0.53 -40.01
C ASP A 455 -29.10 -0.14 -39.83
N SER A 456 -29.66 -0.31 -38.63
CA SER A 456 -31.06 0.04 -38.33
C SER A 456 -31.35 1.55 -38.36
N PHE A 457 -30.34 2.38 -38.05
CA PHE A 457 -30.45 3.84 -38.04
C PHE A 457 -29.88 4.50 -39.31
N ASN A 458 -29.41 3.73 -40.29
CA ASN A 458 -28.67 4.21 -41.47
C ASN A 458 -27.46 5.10 -41.11
N LEU A 459 -26.74 4.74 -40.05
CA LEU A 459 -25.51 5.43 -39.64
C LEU A 459 -24.30 4.76 -40.30
N LEU A 460 -23.37 5.55 -40.83
CA LEU A 460 -22.14 5.09 -41.45
C LEU A 460 -20.93 5.59 -40.64
N PHE A 461 -20.03 4.68 -40.28
CA PHE A 461 -18.82 4.97 -39.51
C PHE A 461 -17.58 4.48 -40.26
N ASP A 462 -16.48 5.23 -40.19
CA ASP A 462 -15.19 4.85 -40.82
C ASP A 462 -14.60 3.54 -40.28
N SER A 463 -15.03 3.11 -39.08
CA SER A 463 -14.65 1.84 -38.46
C SER A 463 -15.27 0.62 -39.14
N ASP A 464 -16.32 0.80 -39.96
CA ASP A 464 -16.96 -0.29 -40.68
C ASP A 464 -16.26 -0.58 -42.00
N VAL A 465 -15.33 -1.53 -41.96
CA VAL A 465 -14.55 -1.94 -43.13
C VAL A 465 -15.39 -2.74 -44.14
N ARG A 466 -16.63 -3.14 -43.79
CA ARG A 466 -17.55 -3.83 -44.72
C ARG A 466 -18.04 -2.89 -45.83
N THR A 467 -18.10 -1.60 -45.55
CA THR A 467 -18.52 -0.55 -46.51
C THR A 467 -17.36 0.06 -47.28
N GLN A 468 -16.12 -0.20 -46.89
CA GLN A 468 -14.94 0.21 -47.66
C GLN A 468 -14.73 -0.75 -48.84
N THR A 469 -15.38 -0.46 -49.96
CA THR A 469 -15.01 -1.04 -51.26
C THR A 469 -13.52 -0.77 -51.51
N LYS A 470 -12.76 -1.86 -51.72
CA LYS A 470 -11.33 -1.83 -52.07
C LYS A 470 -10.99 -0.89 -53.20
#